data_AF-A0A9E3NDG6-F1
#
_entry.id   AF-A0A9E3NDG6-F1
#
_cell.length_a   1.000
_cell.length_b   1.000
_cell.length_c   1.000
_cell.angle_alpha   90.00
_cell.angle_beta   90.00
_cell.angle_gamma   90.00
#
_symmetry.space_group_name_H-M   'P 1'
#
loop_
_entity.id
_entity.type
_entity.pdbx_description
1 polymer ?
#
loop_
_entity_poly.entity_id
_entity_poly.type
_entity_poly.pdbx_seq_one_letter_code
_entity_poly.pdbx_strand_id
1 'polypeptide(L)'
;MQIKNNYSKPIWWWSYKPKDTTYAIALAKGEIPANTTKGWRDDSFPKYKLQIARDWKSLGINNYTTILDPGEIYTHDNHFIVDSKGKASKAAIHVSELPTEERRMVTIQFVDRRTERGSREEEVTTEFYKAFSKSMTESESKEDSQSWKIGGKIGGTIKGAKVGANVGFESKVVNTIGSRYEEVVSQAFTEKRTTVLTFPPKKISVIKTVWMALIKTGKVTYFGYQADFSVPVGAETSSTLVVEAAYNKPEDMDEESRAAWDKLVGG
;
A
#
# COMPACT_ATOMS: atom_id res chain seq x y z
N MET A 1 16.02 -3.14 -12.55
CA MET A 1 16.07 -1.73 -13.00
C MET A 1 15.69 -1.64 -14.47
N GLN A 2 15.08 -0.53 -14.86
CA GLN A 2 14.73 -0.25 -16.26
C GLN A 2 15.21 1.15 -16.66
N ILE A 3 15.68 1.28 -17.89
CA ILE A 3 16.10 2.56 -18.48
C ILE A 3 15.31 2.76 -19.77
N LYS A 4 14.52 3.84 -19.83
CA LYS A 4 13.71 4.22 -20.99
C LYS A 4 14.43 5.32 -21.75
N ASN A 5 14.73 5.06 -23.02
CA ASN A 5 15.38 6.00 -23.91
C ASN A 5 14.34 6.70 -24.79
N ASN A 6 13.93 7.93 -24.45
CA ASN A 6 13.13 8.78 -25.33
C ASN A 6 13.99 9.74 -26.17
N TYR A 7 15.31 9.62 -26.10
CA TYR A 7 16.23 10.37 -26.94
C TYR A 7 16.22 9.79 -28.36
N SER A 8 16.51 10.64 -29.34
CA SER A 8 16.44 10.29 -30.76
C SER A 8 17.57 9.37 -31.23
N LYS A 9 18.56 9.10 -30.38
CA LYS A 9 19.72 8.24 -30.68
C LYS A 9 19.90 7.16 -29.62
N PRO A 10 20.69 6.11 -29.91
CA PRO A 10 21.10 5.16 -28.89
C PRO A 10 21.82 5.82 -27.72
N ILE A 11 21.65 5.23 -26.55
CA ILE A 11 22.38 5.56 -25.33
C ILE A 11 23.09 4.30 -24.82
N TRP A 12 24.10 4.49 -23.98
CA TRP A 12 24.87 3.41 -23.39
C TRP A 12 24.81 3.50 -21.87
N TRP A 13 24.85 2.35 -21.21
CA TRP A 13 24.83 2.27 -19.77
C TRP A 13 25.85 1.27 -19.25
N TRP A 14 26.30 1.53 -18.03
CA TRP A 14 27.22 0.67 -17.29
C TRP A 14 26.82 0.64 -15.82
N SER A 15 26.81 -0.54 -15.22
CA SER A 15 26.62 -0.70 -13.78
C SER A 15 27.92 -1.10 -13.09
N TYR A 16 28.21 -0.53 -11.93
CA TYR A 16 29.43 -0.79 -11.16
C TYR A 16 29.12 -1.24 -9.74
N LYS A 17 30.09 -1.90 -9.09
CA LYS A 17 29.98 -2.23 -7.66
C LYS A 17 29.89 -0.94 -6.83
N PRO A 18 29.12 -0.91 -5.73
CA PRO A 18 29.04 0.28 -4.88
C PRO A 18 30.39 0.77 -4.32
N LYS A 19 31.30 -0.18 -4.04
CA LYS A 19 32.63 0.08 -3.50
C LYS A 19 33.67 0.44 -4.58
N ASP A 20 33.32 0.33 -5.86
CA ASP A 20 34.23 0.71 -6.93
C ASP A 20 34.33 2.25 -6.98
N THR A 21 35.56 2.75 -6.87
CA THR A 21 35.89 4.18 -6.89
C THR A 21 36.50 4.61 -8.22
N THR A 22 36.98 3.66 -9.03
CA THR A 22 37.66 3.93 -10.30
C THR A 22 36.80 3.59 -11.51
N TYR A 23 35.67 2.90 -11.30
CA TYR A 23 34.70 2.52 -12.34
C TYR A 23 35.36 1.74 -13.49
N ALA A 24 36.36 0.94 -13.15
CA ALA A 24 37.23 0.28 -14.13
C ALA A 24 36.55 -0.91 -14.80
N ILE A 25 35.72 -1.66 -14.06
CA ILE A 25 35.07 -2.87 -14.56
C ILE A 25 33.57 -2.79 -14.29
N ALA A 26 32.80 -2.63 -15.37
CA ALA A 26 31.35 -2.70 -15.30
C ALA A 26 30.90 -4.15 -15.03
N LEU A 27 29.98 -4.33 -14.08
CA LEU A 27 29.28 -5.59 -13.81
C LEU A 27 28.40 -6.00 -15.00
N ALA A 28 27.73 -5.01 -15.58
CA ALA A 28 26.91 -5.16 -16.77
C ALA A 28 26.97 -3.85 -17.56
N LYS A 29 26.79 -3.97 -18.87
CA LYS A 29 26.78 -2.84 -19.80
C LYS A 29 25.94 -3.16 -21.01
N GLY A 30 25.50 -2.13 -21.71
CA GLY A 30 24.80 -2.33 -22.97
C GLY A 30 24.44 -1.03 -23.68
N GLU A 31 23.91 -1.21 -24.88
CA GLU A 31 23.30 -0.15 -25.67
C GLU A 31 21.77 -0.24 -25.55
N ILE A 32 21.11 0.92 -25.56
CA ILE A 32 19.66 1.05 -25.56
C ILE A 32 19.27 1.87 -26.79
N PRO A 33 18.66 1.25 -27.81
CA PRO A 33 18.20 1.94 -29.01
C PRO A 33 17.23 3.09 -28.70
N ALA A 34 17.13 4.04 -29.64
CA ALA A 34 16.18 5.15 -29.55
C ALA A 34 14.73 4.67 -29.38
N ASN A 35 13.96 5.35 -28.53
CA ASN A 35 12.55 5.05 -28.23
C ASN A 35 12.28 3.64 -27.65
N THR A 36 13.29 3.01 -27.04
CA THR A 36 13.14 1.68 -26.43
C THR A 36 13.36 1.72 -24.93
N THR A 37 12.92 0.67 -24.24
CA THR A 37 13.18 0.46 -22.82
C THR A 37 14.01 -0.80 -22.66
N LYS A 38 15.09 -0.73 -21.87
CA LYS A 38 15.90 -1.90 -21.51
C LYS A 38 15.78 -2.16 -20.01
N GLY A 39 15.38 -3.37 -19.66
CA GLY A 39 15.46 -3.89 -18.30
C GLY A 39 16.77 -4.64 -18.06
N TRP A 40 17.32 -4.49 -16.86
CA TRP A 40 18.42 -5.31 -16.35
C TRP A 40 18.21 -5.59 -14.86
N ARG A 41 18.56 -6.81 -14.45
CA ARG A 41 18.50 -7.31 -13.08
C ARG A 41 19.66 -8.27 -12.87
N ASP A 42 20.35 -8.13 -11.75
CA ASP A 42 21.41 -9.04 -11.29
C ASP A 42 21.23 -9.23 -9.79
N ASP A 43 20.64 -10.36 -9.40
CA ASP A 43 20.30 -10.65 -8.00
C ASP A 43 21.56 -10.94 -7.14
N SER A 44 22.74 -11.10 -7.76
CA SER A 44 24.01 -11.25 -7.05
C SER A 44 24.47 -9.94 -6.39
N PHE A 45 23.95 -8.79 -6.86
CA PHE A 45 24.29 -7.46 -6.34
C PHE A 45 23.02 -6.65 -6.05
N PRO A 46 22.62 -6.50 -4.78
CA PRO A 46 21.39 -5.77 -4.43
C PRO A 46 21.52 -4.25 -4.60
N LYS A 47 22.76 -3.73 -4.69
CA LYS A 47 23.09 -2.32 -4.82
C LYS A 47 24.21 -2.14 -5.84
N TYR A 48 24.18 -1.04 -6.58
CA TYR A 48 25.16 -0.72 -7.63
C TYR A 48 25.18 0.76 -7.94
N LYS A 49 26.21 1.20 -8.65
CA LYS A 49 26.34 2.53 -9.24
C LYS A 49 25.98 2.46 -10.72
N LEU A 50 25.36 3.50 -11.27
CA LEU A 50 24.91 3.51 -12.67
C LEU A 50 25.47 4.72 -13.42
N GLN A 51 26.12 4.46 -14.56
CA GLN A 51 26.48 5.48 -15.53
C GLN A 51 25.57 5.35 -16.75
N ILE A 52 25.10 6.49 -17.28
CA ILE A 52 24.43 6.58 -18.57
C ILE A 52 25.14 7.62 -19.41
N ALA A 53 25.45 7.28 -20.65
CA ALA A 53 26.06 8.19 -21.61
C ALA A 53 25.34 8.16 -22.96
N ARG A 54 25.55 9.22 -23.74
CA ARG A 54 25.03 9.37 -25.11
C ARG A 54 26.11 9.87 -26.06
N ASP A 55 25.75 9.95 -27.35
CA ASP A 55 26.58 10.50 -28.41
C ASP A 55 27.98 9.85 -28.45
N TRP A 56 28.02 8.51 -28.38
CA TRP A 56 29.27 7.76 -28.56
C TRP A 56 29.86 8.09 -29.93
N LYS A 57 31.04 8.71 -29.95
CA LYS A 57 31.80 8.97 -31.17
C LYS A 57 32.79 7.84 -31.35
N SER A 58 32.78 7.22 -32.53
CA SER A 58 33.64 6.08 -32.90
C SER A 58 35.16 6.34 -32.84
N LEU A 59 35.59 7.57 -32.54
CA LEU A 59 36.99 8.02 -32.59
C LEU A 59 37.61 8.20 -31.19
N GLY A 60 37.70 7.13 -30.41
CA GLY A 60 38.56 7.06 -29.21
C GLY A 60 37.93 6.50 -27.93
N ILE A 61 38.80 6.10 -27.00
CA ILE A 61 38.43 5.65 -25.64
C ILE A 61 37.75 6.83 -24.91
N ASN A 62 36.56 6.60 -24.35
CA ASN A 62 35.77 7.57 -23.58
C ASN A 62 35.17 8.77 -24.35
N ASN A 63 34.95 8.65 -25.66
CA ASN A 63 34.35 9.75 -26.44
C ASN A 63 32.81 9.70 -26.40
N TYR A 64 32.23 9.87 -25.21
CA TYR A 64 30.79 9.90 -24.96
C TYR A 64 30.44 11.08 -24.05
N THR A 65 29.19 11.54 -24.11
CA THR A 65 28.67 12.53 -23.17
C THR A 65 27.98 11.81 -22.02
N THR A 66 28.57 11.85 -20.82
CA THR A 66 27.92 11.35 -19.60
C THR A 66 26.70 12.23 -19.28
N ILE A 67 25.55 11.58 -19.10
CA ILE A 67 24.28 12.23 -18.76
C ILE A 67 23.74 11.77 -17.40
N LEU A 68 24.30 10.68 -16.86
CA LEU A 68 24.19 10.27 -15.47
C LEU A 68 25.55 9.73 -15.01
N ASP A 69 26.11 10.31 -13.95
CA ASP A 69 27.38 9.90 -13.37
C ASP A 69 27.19 8.75 -12.36
N PRO A 70 28.11 7.77 -12.26
CA PRO A 70 28.02 6.65 -11.32
C PRO A 70 28.13 7.02 -9.83
N GLY A 71 28.28 8.29 -9.44
CA GLY A 71 28.47 8.69 -8.04
C GLY A 71 27.43 8.15 -7.03
N GLU A 72 26.14 8.11 -7.38
CA GLU A 72 25.06 7.68 -6.47
C GLU A 72 24.84 6.15 -6.51
N ILE A 73 24.45 5.58 -5.37
CA ILE A 73 24.14 4.15 -5.23
C ILE A 73 22.64 3.92 -5.42
N TYR A 74 22.30 2.97 -6.30
CA TYR A 74 20.95 2.60 -6.67
C TYR A 74 20.65 1.13 -6.35
N THR A 75 19.36 0.79 -6.35
CA THR A 75 18.81 -0.57 -6.28
C THR A 75 18.09 -0.93 -7.58
N HIS A 76 17.70 -2.20 -7.71
CA HIS A 76 16.92 -2.70 -8.86
C HIS A 76 15.56 -2.01 -9.05
N ASP A 77 15.03 -1.38 -8.01
CA ASP A 77 13.76 -0.63 -8.05
C ASP A 77 13.94 0.82 -8.49
N ASN A 78 15.16 1.27 -8.75
CA ASN A 78 15.41 2.55 -9.39
C ASN A 78 15.29 2.40 -10.91
N HIS A 79 14.50 3.24 -11.55
CA HIS A 79 14.34 3.29 -13.01
C HIS A 79 14.70 4.68 -13.49
N PHE A 80 15.13 4.80 -14.74
CA PHE A 80 15.64 6.03 -15.32
C PHE A 80 15.01 6.34 -16.66
N ILE A 81 14.65 7.60 -16.87
CA ILE A 81 14.13 8.10 -18.14
C ILE A 81 15.19 9.03 -18.72
N VAL A 82 15.62 8.75 -19.95
CA VAL A 82 16.36 9.71 -20.76
C VAL A 82 15.33 10.44 -21.61
N ASP A 83 15.18 11.75 -21.40
CA ASP A 83 14.18 12.57 -22.08
C ASP A 83 14.54 12.85 -23.56
N SER A 84 13.65 13.50 -24.30
CA SER A 84 13.87 13.86 -25.70
C SER A 84 15.02 14.84 -25.92
N LYS A 85 15.45 15.56 -24.88
CA LYS A 85 16.63 16.43 -24.87
C LYS A 85 17.91 15.66 -24.49
N GLY A 86 17.79 14.37 -24.20
CA GLY A 86 18.84 13.44 -23.79
C GLY A 86 19.40 13.74 -22.41
N LYS A 87 18.60 14.29 -21.49
CA LYS A 87 18.92 14.35 -20.06
C LYS A 87 18.39 13.10 -19.37
N ALA A 88 19.20 12.50 -18.50
CA ALA A 88 18.77 11.39 -17.67
C ALA A 88 18.16 11.91 -16.37
N SER A 89 17.03 11.34 -15.96
CA SER A 89 16.42 11.56 -14.66
C SER A 89 15.97 10.24 -14.06
N LYS A 90 16.10 10.11 -12.74
CA LYS A 90 15.48 9.02 -11.99
C LYS A 90 13.97 9.16 -12.14
N ALA A 91 13.28 8.07 -12.49
CA ALA A 91 11.83 8.06 -12.64
C ALA A 91 11.18 8.50 -11.32
N ALA A 92 10.35 9.54 -11.42
CA ALA A 92 9.57 10.05 -10.32
C ALA A 92 8.20 9.40 -10.31
N ILE A 93 7.66 9.20 -9.10
CA ILE A 93 6.26 8.85 -8.92
C ILE A 93 5.44 10.11 -9.17
N HIS A 94 4.35 9.96 -9.90
CA HIS A 94 3.33 11.00 -10.00
C HIS A 94 2.03 10.46 -9.46
N VAL A 95 1.49 11.15 -8.46
CA VAL A 95 0.19 10.86 -7.87
C VAL A 95 -0.80 11.85 -8.46
N SER A 96 -1.78 11.34 -9.18
CA SER A 96 -2.95 12.13 -9.56
C SER A 96 -4.03 11.92 -8.51
N GLU A 97 -4.54 13.02 -7.99
CA GLU A 97 -5.59 13.01 -6.99
C GLU A 97 -6.95 13.08 -7.69
N LEU A 98 -7.84 12.14 -7.37
CA LEU A 98 -9.26 12.13 -7.76
C LEU A 98 -10.11 12.57 -6.56
N PRO A 99 -11.45 12.72 -6.65
CA PRO A 99 -12.21 13.30 -5.55
C PRO A 99 -12.14 12.41 -4.30
N THR A 100 -12.33 13.04 -3.14
CA THR A 100 -12.58 12.31 -1.91
C THR A 100 -13.98 11.72 -1.97
N GLU A 101 -14.08 10.41 -1.78
CA GLU A 101 -15.35 9.67 -1.72
C GLU A 101 -15.66 9.29 -0.28
N GLU A 102 -16.93 9.33 0.09
CA GLU A 102 -17.40 8.73 1.33
C GLU A 102 -17.66 7.24 1.14
N ARG A 103 -17.16 6.42 2.06
CA ARG A 103 -17.50 4.99 2.10
C ARG A 103 -18.05 4.61 3.45
N ARG A 104 -19.21 3.95 3.38
CA ARG A 104 -19.85 3.35 4.54
C ARG A 104 -19.17 2.05 4.93
N MET A 105 -18.63 2.02 6.15
CA MET A 105 -17.99 0.84 6.74
C MET A 105 -18.79 0.40 7.95
N VAL A 106 -19.04 -0.91 8.04
CA VAL A 106 -19.87 -1.50 9.09
C VAL A 106 -19.09 -2.62 9.74
N THR A 107 -19.09 -2.67 11.07
CA THR A 107 -18.60 -3.82 11.82
C THR A 107 -19.61 -4.24 12.86
N ILE A 108 -19.66 -5.55 13.08
CA ILE A 108 -20.56 -6.20 14.02
C ILE A 108 -19.70 -6.83 15.11
N GLN A 109 -19.99 -6.50 16.36
CA GLN A 109 -19.34 -7.07 17.54
C GLN A 109 -20.39 -7.64 18.48
N PHE A 110 -19.99 -8.55 19.35
CA PHE A 110 -20.90 -9.25 20.26
C PHE A 110 -20.44 -9.10 21.71
N VAL A 111 -21.42 -8.95 22.60
CA VAL A 111 -21.23 -9.02 24.06
C VAL A 111 -22.15 -10.11 24.59
N ASP A 112 -21.57 -11.25 24.99
CA ASP A 112 -22.32 -12.35 25.61
C ASP A 112 -22.46 -12.11 27.12
N ARG A 113 -23.69 -11.87 27.56
CA ARG A 113 -24.05 -11.69 28.98
C ARG A 113 -25.10 -12.68 29.42
N ARG A 114 -25.17 -13.85 28.78
CA ARG A 114 -26.20 -14.87 29.08
C ARG A 114 -26.16 -15.38 30.53
N THR A 115 -25.00 -15.34 31.17
CA THR A 115 -24.78 -15.78 32.56
C THR A 115 -25.01 -14.67 33.60
N GLU A 116 -25.19 -13.43 33.16
CA GLU A 116 -25.29 -12.25 34.04
C GLU A 116 -26.72 -12.02 34.52
N ARG A 117 -26.88 -11.49 35.74
CA ARG A 117 -28.20 -11.33 36.39
C ARG A 117 -28.78 -9.90 36.31
N GLY A 118 -27.99 -8.90 35.92
CA GLY A 118 -28.43 -7.51 35.86
C GLY A 118 -27.85 -6.73 34.67
N SER A 119 -28.58 -5.70 34.25
CA SER A 119 -28.09 -4.75 33.23
C SER A 119 -26.80 -4.09 33.71
N ARG A 120 -25.90 -3.77 32.78
CA ARG A 120 -24.70 -3.00 33.06
C ARG A 120 -24.49 -1.98 31.96
N GLU A 121 -24.00 -0.83 32.37
CA GLU A 121 -23.39 0.13 31.48
C GLU A 121 -21.94 -0.25 31.29
N GLU A 122 -21.50 -0.30 30.04
CA GLU A 122 -20.11 -0.55 29.71
C GLU A 122 -19.65 0.51 28.70
N GLU A 123 -18.47 1.06 28.95
CA GLU A 123 -17.81 1.93 28.01
C GLU A 123 -17.29 1.10 26.84
N VAL A 124 -17.75 1.42 25.64
CA VAL A 124 -17.32 0.81 24.40
C VAL A 124 -16.55 1.88 23.63
N THR A 125 -15.25 1.65 23.50
CA THR A 125 -14.41 2.43 22.59
C THR A 125 -14.36 1.73 21.25
N THR A 126 -14.45 2.48 20.15
CA THR A 126 -14.14 2.03 18.81
C THR A 126 -13.05 2.90 18.22
N GLU A 127 -12.08 2.28 17.58
CA GLU A 127 -10.91 2.93 17.00
C GLU A 127 -10.91 2.61 15.51
N PHE A 128 -10.83 3.63 14.67
CA PHE A 128 -10.51 3.49 13.25
C PHE A 128 -9.05 3.87 13.06
N TYR A 129 -8.21 2.91 12.70
CA TYR A 129 -6.83 3.20 12.33
C TYR A 129 -6.59 2.95 10.86
N LYS A 130 -5.56 3.55 10.28
CA LYS A 130 -5.05 3.18 8.96
C LYS A 130 -3.90 2.19 9.12
N ALA A 131 -4.07 0.96 8.63
CA ALA A 131 -3.01 -0.04 8.55
C ALA A 131 -2.71 -0.39 7.10
N PHE A 132 -1.41 -0.45 6.81
CA PHE A 132 -0.88 -1.01 5.58
C PHE A 132 -0.50 -2.46 5.86
N SER A 133 -1.04 -3.40 5.10
CA SER A 133 -0.55 -4.77 5.09
C SER A 133 -0.15 -5.16 3.68
N LYS A 134 1.12 -5.57 3.56
CA LYS A 134 1.74 -6.07 2.33
C LYS A 134 1.48 -7.57 2.22
N SER A 135 0.79 -8.02 1.18
CA SER A 135 0.79 -9.44 0.79
C SER A 135 1.42 -9.58 -0.60
N MET A 136 2.56 -10.27 -0.66
CA MET A 136 3.21 -10.64 -1.92
C MET A 136 2.60 -11.95 -2.40
N THR A 137 2.07 -11.95 -3.62
CA THR A 137 1.77 -13.19 -4.35
C THR A 137 2.71 -13.22 -5.54
N GLU A 138 3.81 -13.97 -5.44
CA GLU A 138 4.72 -14.22 -6.56
C GLU A 138 4.06 -15.26 -7.47
N SER A 139 3.22 -14.82 -8.41
CA SER A 139 2.74 -15.69 -9.50
C SER A 139 3.62 -15.51 -10.73
N GLU A 140 4.10 -16.61 -11.31
CA GLU A 140 5.08 -16.74 -12.40
C GLU A 140 4.73 -16.07 -13.76
N SER A 141 3.80 -15.13 -13.84
CA SER A 141 3.34 -14.54 -15.10
C SER A 141 3.60 -13.04 -15.18
N LYS A 142 4.79 -12.63 -15.66
CA LYS A 142 5.18 -11.36 -16.33
C LYS A 142 4.69 -9.99 -15.79
N GLU A 143 3.88 -9.92 -14.76
CA GLU A 143 3.43 -8.74 -14.05
C GLU A 143 3.49 -9.06 -12.56
N ASP A 144 4.56 -8.58 -11.94
CA ASP A 144 4.76 -8.56 -10.50
C ASP A 144 3.67 -7.71 -9.83
N SER A 145 2.52 -8.31 -9.52
CA SER A 145 1.42 -7.63 -8.84
C SER A 145 1.36 -7.99 -7.36
N GLN A 146 1.46 -6.99 -6.50
CA GLN A 146 1.21 -7.07 -5.06
C GLN A 146 -0.26 -6.79 -4.78
N SER A 147 -0.88 -7.50 -3.86
CA SER A 147 -2.12 -7.04 -3.25
C SER A 147 -1.79 -6.36 -1.93
N TRP A 148 -2.24 -5.12 -1.79
CA TRP A 148 -2.13 -4.33 -0.59
C TRP A 148 -3.49 -4.29 0.07
N LYS A 149 -3.59 -4.83 1.29
CA LYS A 149 -4.76 -4.56 2.12
C LYS A 149 -4.49 -3.29 2.92
N ILE A 150 -4.97 -2.16 2.42
CA ILE A 150 -5.09 -0.93 3.22
C ILE A 150 -6.34 -1.15 4.04
N GLY A 151 -6.22 -1.48 5.32
CA GLY A 151 -7.38 -1.74 6.17
C GLY A 151 -7.44 -0.76 7.30
N GLY A 152 -8.65 -0.50 7.79
CA GLY A 152 -8.80 -0.10 9.18
C GLY A 152 -9.26 -1.29 10.00
N LYS A 153 -8.64 -1.51 11.15
CA LYS A 153 -9.32 -2.33 12.15
C LYS A 153 -10.24 -1.40 12.88
N ILE A 154 -11.48 -1.83 13.03
CA ILE A 154 -12.39 -1.22 13.98
C ILE A 154 -12.26 -2.06 15.23
N GLY A 155 -11.46 -1.54 16.17
CA GLY A 155 -11.11 -2.19 17.42
C GLY A 155 -11.67 -1.44 18.61
N GLY A 156 -11.83 -2.11 19.74
CA GLY A 156 -12.41 -1.55 20.93
C GLY A 156 -11.99 -2.25 22.19
N THR A 157 -12.32 -1.63 23.32
CA THR A 157 -12.12 -2.25 24.62
C THR A 157 -13.46 -2.40 25.29
N ILE A 158 -13.79 -3.61 25.71
CA ILE A 158 -14.95 -3.93 26.55
C ILE A 158 -14.39 -4.61 27.80
N LYS A 159 -14.55 -4.01 28.98
CA LYS A 159 -13.96 -4.48 30.27
C LYS A 159 -12.45 -4.73 30.24
N GLY A 160 -11.68 -3.91 29.52
CA GLY A 160 -10.22 -4.11 29.38
C GLY A 160 -9.82 -5.20 28.37
N ALA A 161 -10.77 -5.98 27.82
CA ALA A 161 -10.51 -6.93 26.75
C ALA A 161 -10.54 -6.21 25.40
N LYS A 162 -9.45 -6.36 24.62
CA LYS A 162 -9.37 -5.85 23.26
C LYS A 162 -10.23 -6.71 22.34
N VAL A 163 -11.25 -6.12 21.75
CA VAL A 163 -12.08 -6.71 20.68
C VAL A 163 -11.77 -5.95 19.39
N GLY A 164 -11.80 -6.59 18.23
CA GLY A 164 -11.66 -5.84 16.98
C GLY A 164 -11.83 -6.66 15.73
N ALA A 165 -12.44 -6.06 14.72
CA ALA A 165 -12.61 -6.64 13.40
C ALA A 165 -11.65 -5.94 12.42
N ASN A 166 -10.93 -6.73 11.61
CA ASN A 166 -10.12 -6.20 10.52
C ASN A 166 -11.04 -5.86 9.35
N VAL A 167 -11.13 -4.59 8.97
CA VAL A 167 -11.81 -4.15 7.75
C VAL A 167 -10.74 -3.77 6.73
N GLY A 168 -10.33 -4.73 5.91
CA GLY A 168 -9.30 -4.55 4.89
C GLY A 168 -9.88 -4.06 3.55
N PHE A 169 -9.34 -2.98 2.98
CA PHE A 169 -9.49 -2.67 1.56
C PHE A 169 -8.35 -3.33 0.79
N GLU A 170 -8.65 -4.30 -0.06
CA GLU A 170 -7.64 -4.91 -0.93
C GLU A 170 -7.51 -4.08 -2.22
N SER A 171 -6.35 -3.47 -2.42
CA SER A 171 -5.95 -2.79 -3.67
C SER A 171 -4.79 -3.56 -4.29
N LYS A 172 -4.93 -3.96 -5.55
CA LYS A 172 -3.86 -4.62 -6.31
C LYS A 172 -2.93 -3.53 -6.88
N VAL A 173 -1.65 -3.54 -6.50
CA VAL A 173 -0.64 -2.56 -6.92
C VAL A 173 0.58 -3.31 -7.46
N VAL A 174 1.18 -2.84 -8.56
CA VAL A 174 2.42 -3.43 -9.11
C VAL A 174 3.57 -3.31 -8.11
N ASN A 175 4.41 -4.33 -7.96
CA ASN A 175 5.43 -4.47 -6.89
C ASN A 175 6.30 -3.21 -6.68
N THR A 176 6.77 -2.59 -7.78
CA THR A 176 7.65 -1.42 -7.72
C THR A 176 6.89 -0.12 -7.44
N ILE A 177 5.60 -0.05 -7.77
CA ILE A 177 4.73 1.06 -7.38
C ILE A 177 4.43 0.95 -5.88
N GLY A 178 4.13 -0.25 -5.37
CA GLY A 178 3.74 -0.50 -3.99
C GLY A 178 4.73 0.02 -2.95
N SER A 179 6.02 -0.35 -3.07
CA SER A 179 7.05 0.05 -2.09
C SER A 179 7.26 1.56 -2.01
N ARG A 180 7.22 2.25 -3.14
CA ARG A 180 7.42 3.70 -3.19
C ARG A 180 6.15 4.49 -2.89
N TYR A 181 4.99 3.87 -3.12
CA TYR A 181 3.69 4.42 -2.80
C TYR A 181 3.46 4.54 -1.28
N GLU A 182 3.90 3.56 -0.50
CA GLU A 182 3.83 3.62 0.97
C GLU A 182 4.49 4.89 1.53
N GLU A 183 5.69 5.23 1.05
CA GLU A 183 6.45 6.41 1.50
C GLU A 183 5.70 7.74 1.28
N VAL A 184 4.90 7.83 0.21
CA VAL A 184 4.19 9.07 -0.17
C VAL A 184 2.85 9.22 0.55
N VAL A 185 2.21 8.11 0.92
CA VAL A 185 0.81 8.09 1.33
C VAL A 185 0.62 7.73 2.82
N SER A 186 1.71 7.45 3.53
CA SER A 186 1.71 7.13 4.96
C SER A 186 1.58 8.38 5.85
N GLN A 187 0.38 8.96 5.92
CA GLN A 187 -0.03 9.62 7.17
C GLN A 187 -0.82 8.61 7.98
N ALA A 188 -0.21 8.14 9.07
CA ALA A 188 -0.89 7.32 10.06
C ALA A 188 -1.90 8.21 10.77
N PHE A 189 -3.17 7.81 10.74
CA PHE A 189 -4.19 8.45 11.55
C PHE A 189 -4.95 7.39 12.33
N THR A 190 -5.41 7.80 13.49
CA THR A 190 -6.21 6.98 14.41
C THR A 190 -7.30 7.88 14.96
N GLU A 191 -8.54 7.54 14.65
CA GLU A 191 -9.70 8.16 15.26
C GLU A 191 -10.27 7.22 16.31
N LYS A 192 -10.61 7.76 17.47
CA LYS A 192 -11.17 6.99 18.59
C LYS A 192 -12.49 7.60 19.01
N ARG A 193 -13.46 6.74 19.27
CA ARG A 193 -14.81 7.11 19.68
C ARG A 193 -15.22 6.24 20.84
N THR A 194 -15.63 6.87 21.92
CA THR A 194 -16.01 6.19 23.16
C THR A 194 -17.44 6.52 23.48
N THR A 195 -18.24 5.49 23.80
CA THR A 195 -19.65 5.64 24.12
C THR A 195 -20.03 4.65 25.20
N VAL A 196 -20.84 5.09 26.15
CA VAL A 196 -21.39 4.21 27.19
C VAL A 196 -22.66 3.55 26.65
N LEU A 197 -22.70 2.22 26.66
CA LEU A 197 -23.84 1.43 26.21
C LEU A 197 -24.39 0.60 27.36
N THR A 198 -25.71 0.51 27.46
CA THR A 198 -26.40 -0.34 28.43
C THR A 198 -26.71 -1.70 27.83
N PHE A 199 -26.20 -2.77 28.43
CA PHE A 199 -26.38 -4.13 27.96
C PHE A 199 -27.38 -4.91 28.83
N PRO A 200 -28.43 -5.51 28.24
CA PRO A 200 -29.38 -6.33 28.99
C PRO A 200 -28.74 -7.63 29.50
N PRO A 201 -29.13 -8.12 30.68
CA PRO A 201 -28.67 -9.41 31.19
C PRO A 201 -29.31 -10.56 30.41
N LYS A 202 -28.72 -11.76 30.50
CA LYS A 202 -29.24 -13.00 29.89
C LYS A 202 -29.34 -12.96 28.36
N LYS A 203 -28.58 -12.10 27.69
CA LYS A 203 -28.61 -11.89 26.24
C LYS A 203 -27.21 -11.88 25.63
N ILE A 204 -27.14 -12.16 24.34
CA ILE A 204 -26.02 -11.85 23.45
C ILE A 204 -26.39 -10.54 22.74
N SER A 205 -25.72 -9.45 23.09
CA SER A 205 -25.98 -8.15 22.48
C SER A 205 -25.09 -7.95 21.26
N VAL A 206 -25.66 -7.40 20.20
CA VAL A 206 -24.99 -7.06 18.95
C VAL A 206 -24.73 -5.56 18.92
N ILE A 207 -23.46 -5.20 18.76
CA ILE A 207 -23.00 -3.82 18.61
C ILE A 207 -22.68 -3.62 17.14
N LYS A 208 -23.40 -2.71 16.48
CA LYS A 208 -23.08 -2.27 15.13
C LYS A 208 -22.35 -0.94 15.20
N THR A 209 -21.14 -0.95 14.67
CA THR A 209 -20.33 0.27 14.51
C THR A 209 -20.34 0.64 13.04
N VAL A 210 -20.85 1.82 12.74
CA VAL A 210 -20.85 2.38 11.38
C VAL A 210 -19.86 3.54 11.33
N TRP A 211 -18.88 3.48 10.43
CA TRP A 211 -17.92 4.54 10.15
C TRP A 211 -18.11 5.05 8.72
N MET A 212 -18.24 6.37 8.55
CA MET A 212 -18.11 6.99 7.22
C MET A 212 -16.64 7.37 7.03
N ALA A 213 -15.91 6.55 6.27
CA ALA A 213 -14.53 6.85 5.93
C ALA A 213 -14.48 7.78 4.72
N LEU A 214 -13.67 8.83 4.81
CA LEU A 214 -13.29 9.65 3.67
C LEU A 214 -12.12 8.97 2.97
N ILE A 215 -12.34 8.52 1.75
CA ILE A 215 -11.36 7.81 0.93
C ILE A 215 -10.93 8.70 -0.21
N LYS A 216 -9.65 9.05 -0.24
CA LYS A 216 -9.03 9.66 -1.40
C LYS A 216 -8.71 8.55 -2.40
N THR A 217 -9.33 8.63 -3.57
CA THR A 217 -9.00 7.75 -4.69
C THR A 217 -8.08 8.48 -5.65
N GLY A 218 -7.40 7.74 -6.51
CA GLY A 218 -6.50 8.35 -7.48
C GLY A 218 -5.76 7.34 -8.31
N LYS A 219 -4.85 7.84 -9.14
CA LYS A 219 -3.92 7.03 -9.92
C LYS A 219 -2.49 7.39 -9.58
N VAL A 220 -1.70 6.38 -9.27
CA VAL A 220 -0.25 6.49 -9.14
C VAL A 220 0.36 6.01 -10.44
N THR A 221 1.23 6.83 -11.01
CA THR A 221 2.00 6.49 -12.19
C THR A 221 3.48 6.47 -11.86
N TYR A 222 4.17 5.45 -12.36
CA TYR A 222 5.59 5.28 -12.22
C TYR A 222 6.14 4.62 -13.46
N PHE A 223 7.07 5.28 -14.14
CA PHE A 223 7.79 4.70 -15.27
C PHE A 223 6.88 4.13 -16.39
N GLY A 224 5.73 4.76 -16.62
CA GLY A 224 4.74 4.33 -17.63
C GLY A 224 3.75 3.26 -17.14
N TYR A 225 3.98 2.67 -15.96
CA TYR A 225 2.97 1.86 -15.26
C TYR A 225 2.01 2.77 -14.51
N GLN A 226 0.77 2.31 -14.38
CA GLN A 226 -0.29 2.99 -13.66
C GLN A 226 -1.01 2.00 -12.75
N ALA A 227 -1.31 2.42 -11.52
CA ALA A 227 -2.17 1.70 -10.61
C ALA A 227 -3.19 2.65 -10.00
N ASP A 228 -4.43 2.19 -9.86
CA ASP A 228 -5.42 2.89 -9.07
C ASP A 228 -5.10 2.70 -7.58
N PHE A 229 -5.39 3.72 -6.78
CA PHE A 229 -5.24 3.65 -5.34
C PHE A 229 -6.47 4.19 -4.62
N SER A 230 -6.66 3.73 -3.38
CA SER A 230 -7.74 4.16 -2.49
C SER A 230 -7.20 4.23 -1.08
N VAL A 231 -7.25 5.41 -0.47
CA VAL A 231 -6.60 5.68 0.82
C VAL A 231 -7.60 6.35 1.74
N PRO A 232 -7.85 5.80 2.93
CA PRO A 232 -8.56 6.54 3.95
C PRO A 232 -7.71 7.77 4.33
N VAL A 233 -8.31 8.95 4.29
CA VAL A 233 -7.70 10.25 4.65
C VAL A 233 -8.36 10.90 5.85
N GLY A 234 -9.47 10.33 6.31
CA GLY A 234 -10.16 10.69 7.55
C GLY A 234 -11.37 9.79 7.73
N ALA A 235 -12.09 9.98 8.83
CA ALA A 235 -13.47 9.56 8.95
C ALA A 235 -14.34 10.76 9.33
N GLU A 236 -15.57 10.79 8.86
CA GLU A 236 -16.52 11.78 9.38
C GLU A 236 -16.80 11.51 10.86
N THR A 237 -17.13 12.59 11.57
CA THR A 237 -17.52 12.58 12.98
C THR A 237 -18.83 11.83 13.26
N SER A 238 -19.53 11.34 12.24
CA SER A 238 -20.84 10.68 12.27
C SER A 238 -20.78 9.17 12.55
N SER A 239 -19.71 8.67 13.18
CA SER A 239 -19.65 7.28 13.60
C SER A 239 -20.81 6.96 14.55
N THR A 240 -21.71 6.09 14.14
CA THR A 240 -22.84 5.69 14.98
C THR A 240 -22.50 4.36 15.64
N LEU A 241 -22.47 4.36 16.97
CA LEU A 241 -22.30 3.17 17.80
C LEU A 241 -23.63 2.87 18.49
N VAL A 242 -24.30 1.80 18.09
CA VAL A 242 -25.58 1.39 18.70
C VAL A 242 -25.57 -0.09 19.04
N VAL A 243 -26.26 -0.42 20.13
CA VAL A 243 -26.75 -1.78 20.35
C VAL A 243 -27.89 -1.99 19.37
N GLU A 244 -27.67 -2.79 18.33
CA GLU A 244 -28.65 -2.98 17.26
C GLU A 244 -29.70 -4.03 17.64
N ALA A 245 -29.27 -5.10 18.32
CA ALA A 245 -30.15 -6.20 18.71
C ALA A 245 -29.61 -6.97 19.93
N ALA A 246 -30.46 -7.75 20.59
CA ALA A 246 -30.09 -8.61 21.70
C ALA A 246 -30.83 -9.97 21.64
N TYR A 247 -30.07 -11.04 21.52
CA TYR A 247 -30.56 -12.40 21.26
C TYR A 247 -30.42 -13.30 22.49
N ASN A 248 -31.27 -14.34 22.63
CA ASN A 248 -31.14 -15.30 23.73
C ASN A 248 -30.07 -16.36 23.42
N LYS A 249 -29.94 -16.74 22.15
CA LYS A 249 -29.00 -17.75 21.65
C LYS A 249 -28.61 -17.46 20.21
N PRO A 250 -27.48 -17.99 19.71
CA PRO A 250 -26.99 -17.71 18.36
C PRO A 250 -27.96 -18.08 17.23
N GLU A 251 -28.86 -19.04 17.46
CA GLU A 251 -29.86 -19.48 16.47
C GLU A 251 -30.99 -18.45 16.26
N ASP A 252 -31.14 -17.51 17.20
CA ASP A 252 -32.15 -16.45 17.11
C ASP A 252 -31.65 -15.22 16.33
N MET A 253 -30.37 -15.20 15.94
CA MET A 253 -29.74 -14.08 15.26
C MET A 253 -30.28 -13.90 13.83
N ASP A 254 -30.38 -12.65 13.39
CA ASP A 254 -30.57 -12.35 11.97
C ASP A 254 -29.37 -12.86 11.13
N GLU A 255 -29.55 -12.94 9.81
CA GLU A 255 -28.56 -13.50 8.89
C GLU A 255 -27.21 -12.76 8.92
N GLU A 256 -27.22 -11.42 9.01
CA GLU A 256 -26.01 -10.58 9.03
C GLU A 256 -25.21 -10.82 10.31
N SER A 257 -25.90 -10.78 11.45
CA SER A 257 -25.35 -11.07 12.79
C SER A 257 -24.86 -12.52 12.89
N ARG A 258 -25.62 -13.48 12.37
CA ARG A 258 -25.25 -14.90 12.43
C ARG A 258 -23.96 -15.18 11.65
N ALA A 259 -23.85 -14.65 10.44
CA ALA A 259 -22.65 -14.81 9.62
C ALA A 259 -21.40 -14.19 10.27
N ALA A 260 -21.55 -13.07 10.99
CA ALA A 260 -20.47 -12.46 11.76
C ALA A 260 -20.10 -13.29 13.01
N TRP A 261 -21.10 -13.85 13.70
CA TRP A 261 -20.90 -14.73 14.86
C TRP A 261 -20.13 -15.99 14.47
N ASP A 262 -20.53 -16.68 13.41
CA ASP A 262 -19.89 -17.94 13.01
C ASP A 262 -18.40 -17.76 12.64
N LYS A 263 -18.04 -16.61 12.05
CA LYS A 263 -16.64 -16.25 11.80
C LYS A 263 -15.83 -15.99 13.07
N LEU A 264 -16.48 -15.54 14.14
CA LEU A 264 -15.84 -15.31 15.43
C LEU A 264 -15.55 -16.61 16.17
N VAL A 265 -16.48 -17.58 16.12
CA VAL A 265 -16.40 -18.82 16.92
C VAL A 265 -15.69 -19.97 16.17
N GLY A 266 -15.65 -19.93 14.83
CA GLY A 266 -15.02 -20.96 13.99
C GLY A 266 -13.57 -20.69 13.57
N GLY A 267 -12.95 -19.62 14.08
CA GLY A 267 -11.56 -19.21 13.80
C GLY A 267 -10.57 -19.62 14.89
#